data_AF-A0AAN5D6S7-F1
#
_entry.id   AF-A0AAN5D6S7-F1
#
_cell.length_a   1.000
_cell.length_b   1.000
_cell.length_c   1.000
_cell.angle_alpha   90.00
_cell.angle_beta   90.00
_cell.angle_gamma   90.00
#
_symmetry.space_group_name_H-M   'P 1'
#
loop_
_entity.id
_entity.type
_entity.pdbx_description
1 polymer ?
#
loop_
_entity_poly.entity_id
_entity_poly.type
_entity_poly.pdbx_seq_one_letter_code
_entity_poly.pdbx_strand_id
1 'polypeptide(L)'
;ALIALSLCDTGDIYAELSQDMHEALDDIREHVLRELQVYYRKEMRLDDCSARLGNLLSICHTVREISSHFQEFFRAQATLFDLYSAETQLKEMLL
;
A
#
# COMPACT_ATOMS: atom_id res chain seq x y z
N ALA A 1 -1.10 7.05 11.62
CA ALA A 1 -1.16 7.96 10.47
C ALA A 1 -0.74 7.27 9.19
N LEU A 2 0.56 7.15 8.89
CA LEU A 2 1.05 6.67 7.58
C LEU A 2 0.55 5.27 7.21
N ILE A 3 0.67 4.30 8.13
CA ILE A 3 0.14 2.92 7.93
C ILE A 3 -1.37 2.94 7.66
N ALA A 4 -2.15 3.70 8.45
CA ALA A 4 -3.60 3.78 8.28
C ALA A 4 -3.98 4.40 6.93
N LEU A 5 -3.30 5.47 6.50
CA LEU A 5 -3.51 6.10 5.21
C LEU A 5 -3.13 5.17 4.05
N SER A 6 -2.02 4.44 4.15
CA SER A 6 -1.62 3.45 3.14
C SER A 6 -2.61 2.29 3.02
N LEU A 7 -3.24 1.86 4.11
CA LEU A 7 -4.30 0.83 4.09
C LEU A 7 -5.60 1.33 3.44
N CYS A 8 -5.91 2.63 3.58
CA CYS A 8 -7.07 3.23 2.93
C CYS A 8 -6.86 3.44 1.42
N ASP A 9 -5.63 3.35 0.92
CA ASP A 9 -5.27 3.56 -0.48
C ASP A 9 -5.05 2.21 -1.19
N THR A 10 -6.04 1.33 -1.09
CA THR A 10 -5.96 -0.10 -1.42
C THR A 10 -6.11 -0.41 -2.91
N GLY A 11 -5.64 0.44 -3.83
CA GLY A 11 -5.54 0.17 -5.28
C GLY A 11 -6.50 -0.87 -5.89
N ASP A 12 -5.95 -1.95 -6.47
CA ASP A 12 -6.75 -3.01 -7.12
C ASP A 12 -7.66 -3.79 -6.17
N ILE A 13 -7.29 -3.88 -4.88
CA ILE A 13 -8.13 -4.52 -3.85
C ILE A 13 -9.38 -3.67 -3.60
N TYR A 14 -9.27 -2.34 -3.69
CA TYR A 14 -10.38 -1.41 -3.50
C TYR A 14 -11.52 -1.74 -4.45
N ALA A 15 -11.22 -2.03 -5.72
CA ALA A 15 -12.23 -2.38 -6.72
C ALA A 15 -13.02 -3.68 -6.40
N GLU A 16 -12.46 -4.56 -5.57
CA GLU A 16 -13.07 -5.84 -5.16
C GLU A 16 -13.81 -5.76 -3.81
N LEU A 17 -13.70 -4.64 -3.09
CA LEU A 17 -14.34 -4.46 -1.78
C LEU A 17 -15.85 -4.21 -1.91
N SER A 18 -16.61 -4.60 -0.87
CA SER A 18 -18.01 -4.19 -0.75
C SER A 18 -18.13 -2.68 -0.54
N GLN A 19 -19.28 -2.10 -0.86
CA GLN A 19 -19.53 -0.67 -0.65
C GLN A 19 -19.38 -0.27 0.83
N ASP A 20 -19.86 -1.08 1.77
CA ASP A 20 -19.72 -0.82 3.20
C ASP A 20 -18.24 -0.70 3.63
N MET A 21 -17.36 -1.50 3.00
CA MET A 21 -15.92 -1.45 3.28
C MET A 21 -15.27 -0.20 2.70
N HIS A 22 -15.74 0.27 1.53
CA HIS A 22 -15.29 1.54 0.96
C HIS A 22 -15.63 2.71 1.88
N GLU A 23 -16.88 2.77 2.34
CA GLU A 23 -17.36 3.81 3.26
C GLU A 23 -16.55 3.78 4.58
N ALA A 24 -16.31 2.60 5.13
CA ALA A 24 -15.48 2.46 6.33
C ALA A 24 -14.02 2.95 6.13
N LEU A 25 -13.41 2.67 4.97
CA LEU A 25 -12.05 3.12 4.66
C LEU A 25 -11.99 4.63 4.43
N ASP A 26 -13.00 5.21 3.79
CA ASP A 26 -13.12 6.66 3.60
C ASP A 26 -13.29 7.38 4.96
N ASP A 27 -14.14 6.85 5.85
CA ASP A 27 -14.32 7.36 7.21
C ASP A 27 -13.02 7.31 8.02
N ILE A 28 -12.28 6.21 7.94
CA ILE A 28 -10.97 6.07 8.59
C ILE A 28 -9.99 7.10 8.03
N ARG A 29 -9.95 7.27 6.69
CA ARG A 29 -9.05 8.23 6.04
C ARG A 29 -9.36 9.65 6.50
N GLU A 30 -10.63 10.05 6.52
CA GLU A 30 -11.04 11.37 6.97
C GLU A 30 -10.68 11.58 8.44
N HIS A 31 -10.99 10.60 9.30
CA HIS A 31 -10.69 10.67 10.73
C HIS A 31 -9.18 10.85 10.98
N VAL A 32 -8.34 10.06 10.31
CA VAL A 32 -6.87 10.14 10.46
C VAL A 32 -6.34 11.49 9.98
N LEU A 33 -6.83 12.02 8.86
CA LEU A 33 -6.41 13.33 8.36
C LEU A 33 -6.83 14.47 9.29
N ARG A 34 -8.03 14.38 9.87
CA ARG A 34 -8.52 15.35 10.86
C ARG A 34 -7.66 15.34 12.13
N GLU A 35 -7.36 14.17 12.67
CA GLU A 35 -6.49 14.03 13.85
C GLU A 35 -5.07 14.55 13.57
N LEU A 36 -4.53 14.31 12.37
CA LEU A 36 -3.24 14.86 11.95
C LEU A 36 -3.26 16.40 11.89
N GLN A 37 -4.31 17.00 11.33
CA GLN A 37 -4.45 18.46 11.31
C GLN A 37 -4.52 19.03 12.73
N VAL A 38 -5.28 18.39 13.62
CA VAL A 38 -5.39 18.79 15.03
C VAL A 38 -4.03 18.68 15.72
N TYR A 39 -3.32 17.58 15.54
CA TYR A 39 -1.97 17.37 16.08
C TYR A 39 -0.98 18.43 15.57
N TYR A 40 -0.94 18.69 14.26
CA TYR A 40 -0.05 19.68 13.69
C TYR A 40 -0.34 21.10 14.20
N ARG A 41 -1.61 21.46 14.36
CA ARG A 41 -1.98 22.78 14.90
C ARG A 41 -1.73 22.91 16.40
N LYS A 42 -2.16 21.92 17.20
CA LYS A 42 -2.12 22.01 18.66
C LYS A 42 -0.73 21.71 19.23
N GLU A 43 -0.14 20.60 18.81
CA GLU A 43 1.12 20.11 19.38
C GLU A 43 2.33 20.71 18.68
N MET A 44 2.29 20.84 17.35
CA MET A 44 3.42 21.40 16.58
C MET A 44 3.32 22.91 16.33
N ARG A 45 2.22 23.55 16.74
CA ARG A 45 1.97 25.00 16.56
C ARG A 45 2.16 25.47 15.11
N LEU A 46 1.72 24.63 14.17
CA LEU A 46 1.77 24.95 12.75
C LEU A 46 0.43 25.55 12.32
N ASP A 47 0.45 26.82 11.91
CA ASP A 47 -0.73 27.49 11.37
C ASP A 47 -1.11 26.93 9.99
N ASP A 48 -0.09 26.61 9.17
CA ASP A 48 -0.24 25.91 7.89
C ASP A 48 0.42 24.52 7.95
N CYS A 49 -0.41 23.48 7.85
CA CYS A 49 0.01 22.08 7.81
C CYS A 49 -0.11 21.46 6.40
N SER A 50 -0.51 22.23 5.39
CA SER A 50 -0.83 21.74 4.05
C SER A 50 0.37 21.07 3.39
N ALA A 51 1.55 21.69 3.47
CA ALA A 51 2.78 21.10 2.92
C ALA A 51 3.16 19.78 3.60
N ARG A 52 2.98 19.66 4.92
CA ARG A 52 3.28 18.40 5.64
C ARG A 52 2.31 17.29 5.30
N LEU A 53 1.01 17.61 5.23
CA LEU A 53 -0.01 16.66 4.80
C LEU A 53 0.21 16.23 3.35
N GLY A 54 0.52 17.17 2.46
CA GLY A 54 0.88 16.89 1.08
C GLY A 54 2.06 15.92 0.98
N ASN A 55 3.16 16.21 1.68
CA ASN A 55 4.33 15.33 1.74
C ASN A 55 3.98 13.93 2.28
N LEU A 56 3.14 13.86 3.32
CA LEU A 56 2.69 12.58 3.89
C LEU A 56 1.90 11.75 2.87
N LEU A 57 0.99 12.38 2.13
CA LEU A 57 0.20 11.74 1.09
C LEU A 57 1.09 11.29 -0.08
N SER A 58 2.08 12.10 -0.49
CA SER A 58 3.07 11.69 -1.49
C SER A 58 3.86 10.46 -1.05
N ILE A 59 4.28 10.39 0.22
CA ILE A 59 4.96 9.19 0.75
C ILE A 59 4.02 7.98 0.70
N CYS A 60 2.74 8.14 1.07
CA CYS A 60 1.76 7.04 0.99
C CYS A 60 1.64 6.50 -0.44
N HIS A 61 1.58 7.41 -1.43
CA HIS A 61 1.56 7.04 -2.84
C HIS A 61 2.82 6.27 -3.26
N THR A 62 4.02 6.76 -2.91
CA THR A 62 5.27 6.06 -3.22
C THR A 62 5.34 4.68 -2.58
N VAL A 63 4.88 4.52 -1.32
CA VAL A 63 4.81 3.22 -0.65
C VAL A 63 3.91 2.24 -1.42
N ARG A 64 2.78 2.73 -1.96
CA ARG A 64 1.87 1.93 -2.78
C ARG A 64 2.54 1.48 -4.07
N GLU A 65 3.20 2.37 -4.80
CA GLU A 65 3.92 2.03 -6.03
C GLU A 65 5.02 0.99 -5.78
N ILE A 66 5.81 1.19 -4.72
CA ILE A 66 6.85 0.22 -4.31
C ILE A 66 6.22 -1.15 -4.01
N SER A 67 5.10 -1.17 -3.29
CA SER A 67 4.42 -2.41 -2.93
C SER A 67 3.92 -3.16 -4.18
N SER A 68 3.39 -2.43 -5.17
CA SER A 68 2.98 -3.00 -6.46
C SER A 68 4.17 -3.64 -7.20
N HIS A 69 5.27 -2.90 -7.33
CA HIS A 69 6.48 -3.42 -7.98
C HIS A 69 7.08 -4.61 -7.24
N PHE A 70 7.02 -4.59 -5.90
CA PHE A 70 7.49 -5.70 -5.09
C PHE A 70 6.65 -6.96 -5.34
N GLN A 71 5.32 -6.84 -5.44
CA GLN A 71 4.45 -7.97 -5.78
C GLN A 71 4.77 -8.55 -7.16
N GLU A 72 4.97 -7.70 -8.18
CA GLU A 72 5.36 -8.12 -9.52
C GLU A 72 6.71 -8.86 -9.51
N PHE A 73 7.70 -8.31 -8.81
CA PHE A 73 9.01 -8.91 -8.66
C PHE A 73 8.93 -10.30 -8.01
N PHE A 74 8.17 -10.44 -6.91
CA PHE A 74 7.99 -11.73 -6.24
C PHE A 74 7.28 -12.76 -7.13
N ARG A 75 6.25 -12.35 -7.88
CA ARG A 75 5.57 -13.23 -8.85
C ARG A 75 6.52 -13.73 -9.93
N ALA A 76 7.38 -12.84 -10.46
CA ALA A 76 8.37 -13.22 -11.46
C ALA A 76 9.39 -14.21 -10.88
N GLN A 77 9.90 -13.97 -9.67
CA GLN A 77 10.85 -14.87 -9.02
C GLN A 77 10.24 -16.25 -8.72
N ALA A 78 9.00 -16.30 -8.22
CA ALA A 78 8.29 -17.55 -8.00
C ALA A 78 8.14 -18.35 -9.30
N THR A 79 7.75 -17.68 -10.40
CA THR A 79 7.60 -18.32 -11.72
C THR A 79 8.93 -18.88 -12.24
N LEU A 80 10.03 -18.13 -12.09
CA LEU A 80 11.37 -18.61 -12.49
C LEU A 80 11.81 -19.82 -11.67
N PHE A 81 11.54 -19.81 -10.37
CA PHE A 81 11.85 -20.93 -9.48
C PHE A 81 11.05 -22.18 -9.85
N ASP A 82 9.74 -22.03 -10.10
CA ASP A 82 8.86 -23.13 -10.51
C ASP A 82 9.32 -23.73 -11.84
N LEU A 83 9.70 -22.89 -12.82
CA LEU A 83 10.24 -23.34 -14.10
C LEU A 83 11.55 -24.13 -13.92
N TYR A 84 12.47 -23.61 -13.11
CA TYR A 84 13.74 -24.28 -12.81
C TYR A 84 13.52 -25.63 -12.11
N SER A 85 12.59 -25.68 -11.15
CA SER A 85 12.22 -26.90 -10.44
C SER A 85 11.64 -27.94 -11.40
N ALA A 86 10.71 -27.54 -12.27
CA ALA A 86 10.11 -28.40 -13.28
C ALA A 86 11.14 -28.94 -14.28
N GLU A 87 12.07 -28.09 -14.75
CA GLU A 87 13.15 -28.52 -15.65
C GLU A 87 14.08 -29.55 -14.98
N THR A 88 14.38 -29.36 -13.70
CA THR A 88 15.21 -30.27 -12.91
C THR A 88 14.52 -31.62 -12.73
N GLN A 89 13.24 -31.63 -12.35
CA GLN A 89 12.44 -32.85 -12.21
C GLN A 89 12.33 -33.61 -13.53
N LEU A 90 12.12 -32.91 -14.64
CA LEU A 90 12.07 -33.54 -15.97
C LEU A 90 13.40 -34.25 -16.31
N LYS A 91 14.54 -33.60 -16.01
CA LYS A 91 15.86 -34.22 -16.22
C LYS A 91 16.05 -35.47 -15.37
N GLU A 92 15.62 -35.45 -14.11
CA GLU A 92 15.70 -36.61 -13.22
C GLU A 92 14.81 -37.78 -13.66
N MET A 93 13.69 -37.53 -14.34
CA MET A 93 12.81 -38.59 -14.86
C MET A 93 13.30 -39.21 -16.18
N LEU A 94 14.13 -38.48 -16.94
CA LEU A 94 14.63 -38.90 -18.25
C LEU A 94 16.02 -39.58 -18.19
N LEU A 95 16.69 -39.54 -17.03
CA LEU A 95 17.96 -40.22 -16.72
C LEU A 95 17.69 -41.48 -15.89
#